data_AF-A0A4R6IE64-F1
#
_entry.id   AF-A0A4R6IE64-F1
#
_cell.length_a   1.000
_cell.length_b   1.000
_cell.length_c   1.000
_cell.angle_alpha   90.00
_cell.angle_beta   90.00
_cell.angle_gamma   90.00
#
_symmetry.space_group_name_H-M   'P 1'
#
loop_
_entity.id
_entity.type
_entity.pdbx_description
1 polymer ?
#
loop_
_entity_poly.entity_id
_entity_poly.type
_entity_poly.pdbx_seq_one_letter_code
_entity_poly.pdbx_strand_id
1 'polypeptide(L)'
;MKLTFRLFALLDLICFLFMSAQIWTILTLFSDLKTDTFSIVKVSLTFLIYLSLLASAAGQFQFKKYGMIVYYIQFPFRLFLLVFSIGFITLLPEWLNTGPEFFSWLFRICVVAEFFRLYYTILSYKLFIRPKRSSGSPQEPV
;
A
#
# COMPACT_ATOMS: atom_id res chain seq x y z
N MET A 1 -13.36 12.41 2.48
CA MET A 1 -12.22 11.63 3.01
C MET A 1 -12.61 10.23 3.44
N LYS A 2 -13.79 9.99 4.06
CA LYS A 2 -14.15 8.62 4.50
C LYS A 2 -14.25 7.57 3.37
N LEU A 3 -14.65 7.98 2.17
CA LEU A 3 -14.71 7.07 1.03
C LEU A 3 -13.30 6.66 0.55
N THR A 4 -12.36 7.61 0.49
CA THR A 4 -10.98 7.38 0.04
C THR A 4 -10.26 6.32 0.86
N PHE A 5 -10.40 6.35 2.18
CA PHE A 5 -9.81 5.33 3.06
C PHE A 5 -10.48 3.96 2.94
N ARG A 6 -11.80 3.91 2.68
CA ARG A 6 -12.48 2.64 2.39
C ARG A 6 -12.00 2.05 1.07
N LEU A 7 -11.81 2.88 0.04
CA LEU A 7 -11.22 2.47 -1.24
C LEU A 7 -9.79 1.98 -1.04
N PHE A 8 -8.96 2.68 -0.27
CA PHE A 8 -7.59 2.23 0.02
C PHE A 8 -7.55 0.92 0.81
N ALA A 9 -8.46 0.71 1.77
CA ALA A 9 -8.58 -0.57 2.47
C ALA A 9 -9.01 -1.70 1.52
N LEU A 10 -9.92 -1.42 0.58
CA LEU A 10 -10.35 -2.37 -0.44
C LEU A 10 -9.19 -2.69 -1.39
N LEU A 11 -8.43 -1.70 -1.84
CA LEU A 11 -7.22 -1.89 -2.65
C LEU A 11 -6.19 -2.74 -1.92
N ASP A 12 -5.95 -2.51 -0.62
CA ASP A 12 -5.04 -3.35 0.17
C ASP A 12 -5.56 -4.80 0.29
N LEU A 13 -6.87 -5.00 0.40
CA LEU A 13 -7.47 -6.34 0.43
C LEU A 13 -7.37 -7.07 -0.92
N ILE A 14 -7.59 -6.37 -2.03
CA ILE A 14 -7.35 -6.91 -3.37
C ILE A 14 -5.86 -7.25 -3.54
N CYS A 15 -4.97 -6.33 -3.18
CA CYS A 15 -3.54 -6.54 -3.25
C CYS A 15 -3.10 -7.75 -2.41
N PHE A 16 -3.70 -7.95 -1.23
CA PHE A 16 -3.48 -9.13 -0.40
C PHE A 16 -3.91 -10.43 -1.11
N LEU A 17 -5.10 -10.46 -1.71
CA LEU A 17 -5.57 -11.63 -2.48
C LEU A 17 -4.63 -11.97 -3.64
N PHE A 18 -4.19 -10.97 -4.41
CA PHE A 18 -3.25 -11.20 -5.52
C PHE A 18 -1.86 -11.63 -5.02
N MET A 19 -1.35 -11.03 -3.93
CA MET A 19 -0.10 -11.46 -3.32
C MET A 19 -0.18 -12.88 -2.77
N SER A 20 -1.34 -13.36 -2.33
CA SER A 20 -1.47 -14.71 -1.79
C SER A 20 -1.08 -15.78 -2.83
N ALA A 21 -1.43 -15.57 -4.11
CA ALA A 21 -1.00 -16.43 -5.21
C ALA A 21 0.52 -16.37 -5.43
N GLN A 22 1.11 -15.17 -5.39
CA GLN A 22 2.57 -15.00 -5.52
C GLN A 22 3.33 -15.67 -4.37
N ILE A 23 2.84 -15.51 -3.13
CA ILE A 23 3.40 -16.15 -1.93
C ILE A 23 3.33 -17.67 -2.06
N TRP A 24 2.21 -18.21 -2.55
CA TRP A 24 2.06 -19.64 -2.79
C TRP A 24 3.09 -20.17 -3.79
N THR A 25 3.27 -19.48 -4.92
CA THR A 25 4.29 -19.83 -5.91
C THR A 25 5.70 -19.80 -5.31
N ILE A 26 6.02 -18.77 -4.53
CA ILE A 26 7.31 -18.67 -3.83
C ILE A 26 7.51 -19.84 -2.85
N LEU A 27 6.48 -20.23 -2.10
CA LEU A 27 6.52 -21.36 -1.17
C LEU A 27 6.76 -22.70 -1.89
N THR A 28 6.09 -22.92 -3.03
CA THR A 28 6.24 -24.15 -3.82
C THR A 28 7.59 -24.24 -4.54
N LEU A 29 8.16 -23.10 -4.94
CA LEU A 29 9.48 -23.03 -5.59
C LEU A 29 10.62 -22.88 -4.58
N PHE A 30 10.33 -22.77 -3.27
CA PHE A 30 11.31 -22.47 -2.24
C PHE A 30 12.41 -23.54 -2.14
N SER A 31 12.09 -24.80 -2.48
CA SER A 31 13.04 -25.90 -2.52
C SER A 31 14.06 -25.81 -3.66
N ASP A 32 13.74 -25.09 -4.73
CA ASP A 32 14.58 -24.91 -5.93
C ASP A 32 15.30 -23.55 -5.97
N LEU A 33 14.99 -22.64 -5.04
CA LEU A 33 15.68 -21.36 -4.94
C LEU A 33 17.12 -21.59 -4.48
N LYS A 34 18.08 -21.28 -5.36
CA LYS A 34 19.49 -21.12 -4.98
C LYS A 34 19.56 -20.21 -3.75
N THR A 35 20.29 -20.66 -2.74
CA THR A 35 20.47 -20.04 -1.42
C THR A 35 21.28 -18.74 -1.48
N ASP A 36 20.84 -17.78 -2.30
CA ASP A 36 21.37 -16.42 -2.29
C ASP A 36 20.73 -15.62 -1.16
N THR A 37 21.57 -14.99 -0.32
CA THR A 37 21.13 -14.20 0.83
C THR A 37 20.12 -13.12 0.43
N PHE A 38 20.27 -12.54 -0.77
CA PHE A 38 19.34 -11.54 -1.32
C PHE A 38 17.93 -12.09 -1.57
N SER A 39 17.82 -13.33 -2.06
CA SER A 39 16.53 -13.97 -2.34
C SER A 39 15.78 -14.25 -1.04
N ILE A 40 16.48 -14.75 -0.02
CA ILE A 40 15.90 -15.01 1.32
C ILE A 40 15.38 -13.70 1.93
N VAL A 41 16.19 -12.65 1.93
CA VAL A 41 15.81 -11.33 2.47
C VAL A 41 14.57 -10.79 1.74
N LYS A 42 14.53 -10.86 0.40
CA LYS A 42 13.36 -10.43 -0.38
C LYS A 42 12.11 -11.23 0.00
N VAL A 43 12.20 -12.56 0.08
CA VAL A 43 11.06 -13.41 0.46
C VAL A 43 10.54 -13.08 1.87
N SER A 44 11.44 -12.93 2.85
CA SER A 44 11.06 -12.54 4.21
C SER A 44 10.40 -11.16 4.26
N LEU A 45 10.95 -10.17 3.54
CA LEU A 45 10.36 -8.84 3.45
C LEU A 45 8.98 -8.86 2.77
N THR A 46 8.81 -9.63 1.69
CA THR A 46 7.54 -9.81 1.00
C THR A 46 6.50 -10.44 1.93
N PHE A 47 6.88 -11.46 2.69
CA PHE A 47 6.00 -12.07 3.69
C PHE A 47 5.64 -11.10 4.82
N LEU A 48 6.58 -10.27 5.26
CA LEU A 48 6.33 -9.25 6.28
C LEU A 48 5.35 -8.18 5.76
N ILE A 49 5.50 -7.73 4.51
CA ILE A 49 4.57 -6.81 3.85
C ILE A 49 3.19 -7.44 3.66
N TYR A 50 3.15 -8.72 3.30
CA TYR A 50 1.91 -9.49 3.17
C TYR A 50 1.08 -9.49 4.46
N LEU A 51 1.70 -9.78 5.59
CA LEU A 51 1.03 -9.73 6.90
C LEU A 51 0.64 -8.29 7.26
N SER A 52 1.51 -7.33 6.94
CA SER A 52 1.28 -5.92 7.24
C SER A 52 0.12 -5.33 6.41
N LEU A 53 -0.16 -5.85 5.21
CA LEU A 53 -1.30 -5.46 4.38
C LEU A 53 -2.64 -5.62 5.11
N LEU A 54 -2.84 -6.73 5.82
CA LEU A 54 -4.05 -6.96 6.64
C LEU A 54 -4.16 -5.93 7.77
N ALA A 55 -3.04 -5.64 8.44
CA ALA A 55 -3.00 -4.63 9.51
C ALA A 55 -3.32 -3.22 8.98
N SER A 56 -2.80 -2.87 7.78
CA SER A 56 -3.10 -1.61 7.08
C SER A 56 -4.58 -1.53 6.71
N ALA A 57 -5.13 -2.58 6.09
CA ALA A 57 -6.55 -2.65 5.71
C ALA A 57 -7.47 -2.49 6.92
N ALA A 58 -7.20 -3.22 8.01
CA ALA A 58 -7.96 -3.11 9.27
C ALA A 58 -7.85 -1.71 9.89
N GLY A 59 -6.65 -1.13 9.90
CA GLY A 59 -6.40 0.22 10.43
C GLY A 59 -7.07 1.33 9.61
N GLN A 60 -7.05 1.22 8.28
CA GLN A 60 -7.72 2.16 7.37
C GLN A 60 -9.24 2.03 7.44
N PHE A 61 -9.78 0.82 7.60
CA PHE A 61 -11.21 0.61 7.77
C PHE A 61 -11.75 1.28 9.05
N GLN A 62 -10.97 1.22 10.14
CA GLN A 62 -11.34 1.82 11.44
C GLN A 62 -11.01 3.32 11.55
N PHE A 63 -10.45 3.98 10.52
CA PHE A 63 -10.00 5.38 10.59
C PHE A 63 -9.04 5.69 11.75
N LYS A 64 -8.30 4.69 12.23
CA LYS A 64 -7.39 4.87 13.36
C LYS A 64 -6.04 5.39 12.89
N LYS A 65 -5.40 6.23 13.72
CA LYS A 65 -4.04 6.78 13.47
C LYS A 65 -3.01 5.70 13.13
N TYR A 66 -3.18 4.51 13.73
CA TYR A 66 -2.33 3.35 13.49
C TYR A 66 -2.31 2.88 12.03
N GLY A 67 -3.44 2.93 11.31
CA GLY A 67 -3.48 2.52 9.89
C GLY A 67 -2.61 3.42 9.00
N MET A 68 -2.51 4.71 9.32
CA MET A 68 -1.66 5.65 8.59
C MET A 68 -0.18 5.45 8.90
N ILE A 69 0.16 5.17 10.17
CA ILE A 69 1.55 4.92 10.60
C ILE A 69 2.07 3.62 9.97
N VAL A 70 1.26 2.56 10.02
CA VAL A 70 1.61 1.27 9.42
C VAL A 70 1.86 1.44 7.91
N TYR A 71 1.01 2.17 7.20
CA TYR A 71 1.23 2.47 5.79
C TYR A 71 2.55 3.23 5.54
N TYR A 72 2.87 4.23 6.36
CA TYR A 72 4.10 5.00 6.21
C TYR A 72 5.36 4.15 6.36
N ILE A 73 5.34 3.19 7.30
CA ILE A 73 6.44 2.23 7.50
C ILE A 73 6.52 1.26 6.32
N GLN A 74 5.39 0.81 5.78
CA GLN A 74 5.35 -0.12 4.64
C GLN A 74 5.83 0.50 3.33
N PHE A 75 5.59 1.79 3.12
CA PHE A 75 5.85 2.48 1.86
C PHE A 75 7.26 2.24 1.27
N PRO A 76 8.39 2.41 2.00
CA PRO A 76 9.72 2.13 1.44
C PRO A 76 9.90 0.67 1.03
N PHE A 77 9.33 -0.28 1.78
CA PHE A 77 9.39 -1.69 1.43
C PHE A 77 8.52 -2.03 0.22
N ARG A 78 7.35 -1.39 0.09
CA ARG A 78 6.50 -1.50 -1.10
C ARG A 78 7.21 -1.03 -2.35
N LEU A 79 7.96 0.08 -2.28
CA LEU A 79 8.80 0.53 -3.38
C LEU A 79 9.94 -0.44 -3.68
N PHE A 80 10.62 -0.95 -2.65
CA PHE A 80 11.74 -1.89 -2.83
C PHE A 80 11.31 -3.23 -3.44
N LEU A 81 10.17 -3.75 -3.01
CA LEU A 81 9.62 -5.03 -3.46
C LEU A 81 8.71 -4.88 -4.69
N LEU A 82 8.49 -3.65 -5.17
CA LEU A 82 7.57 -3.33 -6.26
C LEU A 82 6.13 -3.80 -6.00
N VAL A 83 5.72 -3.82 -4.73
CA VAL A 83 4.38 -4.20 -4.27
C VAL A 83 3.50 -2.95 -4.19
N PHE A 84 2.86 -2.62 -5.31
CA PHE A 84 1.95 -1.48 -5.41
C PHE A 84 0.51 -1.91 -5.10
N SER A 85 -0.27 -1.02 -4.47
CA SER A 85 -1.69 -1.28 -4.19
C SER A 85 -2.54 -1.52 -5.44
N ILE A 86 -2.13 -0.95 -6.57
CA ILE A 86 -2.76 -1.13 -7.88
C ILE A 86 -1.89 -2.03 -8.78
N GLY A 87 -0.82 -2.62 -8.22
CA GLY A 87 0.13 -3.47 -8.94
C GLY A 87 -0.51 -4.71 -9.56
N PHE A 88 -1.66 -5.17 -9.05
CA PHE A 88 -2.42 -6.25 -9.70
C PHE A 88 -2.79 -5.92 -11.16
N ILE A 89 -2.89 -4.64 -11.54
CA ILE A 89 -3.16 -4.24 -12.93
C ILE A 89 -2.00 -4.62 -13.86
N THR A 90 -0.77 -4.73 -13.37
CA THR A 90 0.36 -5.17 -14.19
C THR A 90 0.30 -6.64 -14.58
N LEU A 91 -0.65 -7.40 -14.04
CA LEU A 91 -0.97 -8.78 -14.45
C LEU A 91 -1.93 -8.84 -15.65
N LEU A 92 -2.67 -7.75 -15.95
CA LEU A 92 -3.55 -7.70 -17.13
C LEU A 92 -2.80 -7.87 -18.47
N PRO A 93 -1.64 -7.22 -18.70
CA PRO A 93 -0.84 -7.42 -19.91
C PRO A 93 -0.45 -8.87 -20.13
N GLU A 94 -0.16 -9.59 -19.05
CA GLU A 94 0.20 -11.00 -19.07
C GLU A 94 -0.99 -11.86 -19.52
N TRP A 95 -2.21 -11.52 -19.10
CA TRP A 95 -3.44 -12.21 -19.49
C TRP A 95 -3.92 -11.86 -20.90
N LEU A 96 -3.68 -10.62 -21.32
CA LEU A 96 -4.07 -10.10 -22.65
C LEU A 96 -2.96 -10.27 -23.70
N ASN A 97 -1.83 -10.88 -23.33
CA ASN A 97 -0.65 -11.08 -24.17
C ASN A 97 -0.20 -9.79 -24.89
N THR A 98 -0.37 -8.66 -24.21
CA THR A 98 -0.03 -7.34 -24.73
C THR A 98 1.46 -7.12 -24.52
N GLY A 99 2.15 -6.62 -25.55
CA GLY A 99 3.61 -6.50 -25.56
C GLY A 99 4.21 -5.72 -24.37
N PRO A 100 5.55 -5.80 -24.20
CA PRO A 100 6.26 -5.29 -23.01
C PRO A 100 6.09 -3.78 -22.76
N GLU A 101 5.77 -3.00 -23.79
CA GLU A 101 5.50 -1.57 -23.69
C GLU A 101 4.27 -1.27 -22.81
N PHE A 102 3.22 -2.09 -22.91
CA PHE A 102 1.99 -1.88 -22.14
C PHE A 102 2.22 -2.16 -20.65
N PHE A 103 3.00 -3.18 -20.33
CA PHE A 103 3.45 -3.45 -18.96
C PHE A 103 4.26 -2.28 -18.40
N SER A 104 5.24 -1.76 -19.15
CA SER A 104 6.08 -0.61 -18.74
C SER A 104 5.23 0.62 -18.40
N TRP A 105 4.21 0.90 -19.21
CA TRP A 105 3.31 2.03 -18.99
C TRP A 105 2.44 1.86 -17.74
N LEU A 106 1.82 0.68 -17.56
CA LEU A 106 1.02 0.37 -16.38
C LEU A 106 1.86 0.37 -15.10
N PHE A 107 3.09 -0.12 -15.16
CA PHE A 107 4.01 -0.11 -14.05
C PHE A 107 4.33 1.31 -13.58
N ARG A 108 4.61 2.24 -14.52
CA ARG A 108 4.81 3.66 -14.19
C ARG A 108 3.57 4.27 -13.53
N ILE A 109 2.38 3.93 -14.00
CA ILE A 109 1.12 4.37 -13.38
C ILE A 109 0.98 3.83 -11.97
N CYS A 110 1.33 2.57 -11.73
CA CYS A 110 1.30 1.97 -10.40
C CYS A 110 2.22 2.71 -9.43
N VAL A 111 3.45 3.03 -9.86
CA VAL A 111 4.39 3.82 -9.07
C VAL A 111 3.79 5.18 -8.73
N VAL A 112 3.30 5.92 -9.72
CA VAL A 112 2.70 7.24 -9.53
C VAL A 112 1.49 7.19 -8.60
N ALA A 113 0.61 6.19 -8.78
CA ALA A 113 -0.56 5.99 -7.93
C ALA A 113 -0.19 5.72 -6.47
N GLU A 114 0.91 4.99 -6.21
CA GLU A 114 1.42 4.75 -4.86
C GLU A 114 1.89 6.06 -4.21
N PHE A 115 2.53 6.96 -4.96
CA PHE A 115 2.86 8.30 -4.46
C PHE A 115 1.62 9.15 -4.16
N PHE A 116 0.59 9.09 -5.02
CA PHE A 116 -0.69 9.74 -4.72
C PHE A 116 -1.30 9.20 -3.42
N ARG A 117 -1.25 7.88 -3.20
CA ARG A 117 -1.73 7.24 -1.98
C ARG A 117 -0.98 7.75 -0.73
N LEU A 118 0.35 7.89 -0.82
CA LEU A 118 1.15 8.51 0.24
C LEU A 118 0.73 9.97 0.50
N TYR A 119 0.56 10.77 -0.55
CA TYR A 119 0.13 12.16 -0.43
C TYR A 119 -1.23 12.29 0.29
N TYR A 120 -2.23 11.50 -0.11
CA TYR A 120 -3.54 11.51 0.54
C TYR A 120 -3.48 11.04 2.00
N THR A 121 -2.58 10.10 2.32
CA THR A 121 -2.36 9.64 3.70
C THR A 121 -1.78 10.76 4.56
N ILE A 122 -0.78 11.50 4.06
CA ILE A 122 -0.18 12.65 4.75
C ILE A 122 -1.19 13.80 4.91
N LEU A 123 -1.95 14.11 3.86
CA LEU A 123 -2.97 15.16 3.91
C LEU A 123 -4.03 14.86 4.97
N SER A 124 -4.45 13.60 5.03
CA SER A 124 -5.44 13.14 6.02
C SER A 124 -4.87 13.18 7.45
N TYR A 125 -3.59 12.81 7.63
CA TYR A 125 -2.90 12.96 8.91
C TYR A 125 -2.86 14.42 9.37
N LYS A 126 -2.56 15.37 8.47
CA LYS A 126 -2.59 16.81 8.77
C LYS A 126 -3.99 17.32 9.15
N LEU A 127 -5.04 16.84 8.47
CA LEU A 127 -6.42 17.17 8.84
C LEU A 127 -6.79 16.62 10.23
N PHE A 128 -6.31 15.43 10.57
CA PHE A 128 -6.60 14.79 11.87
C PHE A 128 -5.85 15.44 13.03
N ILE A 129 -4.69 16.06 12.77
CA ILE A 129 -3.87 16.75 13.78
C ILE A 129 -4.22 18.21 13.97
N ARG A 130 -4.89 18.88 13.02
CA ARG A 130 -5.36 20.25 13.28
C ARG A 130 -6.32 20.21 14.47
N PRO A 131 -5.95 20.77 15.64
CA PRO A 131 -6.91 20.92 16.72
C PRO A 131 -8.04 21.77 16.15
N LYS A 132 -9.28 21.39 16.45
CA LYS A 132 -10.45 22.24 16.24
C LYS A 132 -10.07 23.59 16.83
N ARG A 133 -9.80 24.59 15.99
CA ARG A 133 -9.50 25.94 16.45
C ARG A 133 -10.76 26.34 17.19
N SER A 134 -10.68 26.34 18.53
CA SER A 134 -11.76 26.85 19.36
C SER A 134 -12.07 28.24 18.82
N SER A 135 -13.27 28.42 18.30
CA SER A 135 -13.82 29.72 18.01
C SER A 135 -14.02 30.42 19.35
N GLY A 136 -12.91 30.94 19.90
CA GLY A 136 -12.97 31.96 20.92
C GLY A 136 -13.57 33.19 20.26
N SER A 137 -14.84 33.43 20.54
CA SER A 137 -15.43 34.75 20.39
C SER A 137 -14.51 35.76 21.09
N PRO A 138 -14.15 36.88 20.45
CA PRO A 138 -13.56 37.99 21.19
C PRO A 138 -14.61 38.41 22.22
N GLN A 139 -14.29 38.27 23.51
CA GLN A 139 -14.96 39.08 24.52
C GLN A 139 -14.52 40.51 24.27
N GLU A 140 -15.44 41.34 23.76
CA GLU A 140 -15.25 42.79 23.75
C GLU A 140 -15.11 43.27 25.20
N PRO A 141 -14.06 44.01 25.54
CA PRO A 141 -13.97 44.67 26.83
C PRO A 141 -14.68 46.03 26.77
N VAL A 142 -15.52 46.23 27.80
CA VAL A 142 -16.11 47.48 28.33
C VAL A 142 -17.39 47.98 27.67
#